data_AF-M5JTQ8-F1
#
_entry.id   AF-M5JTQ8-F1
#
_cell.length_a   1.000
_cell.length_b   1.000
_cell.length_c   1.000
_cell.angle_alpha   90.00
_cell.angle_beta   90.00
_cell.angle_gamma   90.00
#
_symmetry.space_group_name_H-M   'P 1'
#
loop_
_entity.id
_entity.type
_entity.pdbx_description
1 polymer ?
#
loop_
_entity_poly.entity_id
_entity_poly.type
_entity_poly.pdbx_seq_one_letter_code
_entity_poly.pdbx_strand_id
1 'polypeptide(L)'
;MSRLRLALSSDYITHSWTNTSVIKGRTTWYESVEQMQTDLDSYLDHYNTQRPHQGRMMKGLTPYSMFIKGLKLIPKEVRTKVA
;
A
#
# COMPACT_ATOMS: atom_id res chain seq x y z
N MET A 1 9.39 -51.78 3.35
CA MET A 1 9.87 -50.38 3.38
C MET A 1 8.66 -49.47 3.31
N SER A 2 8.22 -48.99 4.47
CA SER A 2 6.93 -48.34 4.67
C SER A 2 6.94 -46.89 4.20
N ARG A 3 5.95 -46.49 3.38
CA ARG A 3 5.70 -45.10 2.98
C ARG A 3 5.09 -44.34 4.15
N LEU A 4 5.86 -43.45 4.77
CA LEU A 4 5.35 -42.44 5.69
C LEU A 4 4.70 -41.31 4.87
N ARG A 5 3.37 -41.28 4.88
CA ARG A 5 2.56 -40.14 4.44
C ARG A 5 2.48 -39.17 5.63
N LEU A 6 3.35 -38.16 5.64
CA LEU A 6 3.26 -37.06 6.61
C LEU A 6 2.01 -36.25 6.30
N ALA A 7 0.98 -36.45 7.12
CA ALA A 7 -0.16 -35.55 7.22
C ALA A 7 0.35 -34.22 7.78
N LEU A 8 0.48 -33.21 6.93
CA LEU A 8 0.64 -31.84 7.41
C LEU A 8 -0.72 -31.37 7.91
N SER A 9 -0.78 -31.13 9.22
CA SER A 9 -1.90 -30.54 9.96
C SER A 9 -2.45 -29.33 9.21
N SER A 10 -3.76 -29.37 8.94
CA SER A 10 -4.54 -28.37 8.23
C SER A 10 -4.91 -27.17 9.12
N ASP A 11 -4.06 -26.80 10.09
CA ASP A 11 -4.43 -25.84 11.13
C ASP A 11 -3.44 -24.68 11.30
N TYR A 12 -2.75 -24.31 10.22
CA TYR A 12 -2.08 -23.02 10.13
C TYR A 12 -2.32 -22.47 8.73
N ILE A 13 -2.59 -21.16 8.62
CA ILE A 13 -2.96 -20.40 7.41
C ILE A 13 -4.47 -20.16 7.26
N THR A 14 -5.08 -19.57 8.29
CA THR A 14 -6.24 -18.67 8.11
C THR A 14 -5.92 -17.27 8.67
N HIS A 15 -4.72 -16.77 8.41
CA HIS A 15 -4.50 -15.32 8.44
C HIS A 15 -4.81 -14.81 7.03
N SER A 16 -6.04 -14.35 6.81
CA SER A 16 -6.48 -13.72 5.57
C SER A 16 -5.74 -12.39 5.37
N TRP A 17 -4.59 -12.46 4.72
CA TRP A 17 -3.81 -11.30 4.25
C TRP A 17 -4.45 -10.62 3.02
N THR A 18 -5.75 -10.40 3.02
CA THR A 18 -6.46 -9.76 1.88
C THR A 18 -6.73 -8.27 2.09
N ASN A 19 -6.35 -7.68 3.23
CA ASN A 19 -6.64 -6.28 3.55
C ASN A 19 -5.47 -5.31 3.35
N THR A 20 -4.42 -5.71 2.62
CA THR A 20 -3.31 -4.80 2.30
C THR A 20 -3.55 -4.22 0.91
N SER A 21 -4.37 -3.17 0.87
CA SER A 21 -4.21 -2.05 -0.07
C SER A 21 -3.80 -2.46 -1.48
N VAL A 22 -4.67 -3.19 -2.15
CA VAL A 22 -4.83 -3.10 -3.60
C VAL A 22 -6.16 -2.36 -3.72
N ILE A 23 -6.21 -1.22 -4.42
CA ILE A 23 -7.50 -0.72 -4.94
C ILE A 23 -8.20 -1.98 -5.46
N LYS A 24 -9.47 -2.26 -5.11
CA LYS A 24 -10.14 -3.49 -5.58
C LYS A 24 -10.36 -3.52 -7.11
N GLY A 25 -9.55 -2.77 -7.86
CA GLY A 25 -9.38 -2.83 -9.29
C GLY A 25 -9.22 -4.27 -9.73
N ARG A 26 -10.18 -4.70 -10.55
CA ARG A 26 -10.35 -6.05 -11.12
C ARG A 26 -10.86 -7.13 -10.16
N THR A 27 -11.12 -6.82 -8.89
CA THR A 27 -11.74 -7.77 -7.94
C THR A 27 -13.16 -7.36 -7.53
N THR A 28 -13.55 -6.11 -7.76
CA THR A 28 -14.88 -5.57 -7.42
C THR A 28 -15.49 -4.83 -8.62
N TRP A 29 -16.79 -5.05 -8.83
CA TRP A 29 -17.62 -4.23 -9.70
C TRP A 29 -18.22 -3.10 -8.87
N TYR A 30 -18.06 -1.87 -9.33
CA TYR A 30 -18.60 -0.68 -8.66
C TYR A 30 -19.95 -0.31 -9.27
N GLU A 31 -20.91 0.05 -8.42
CA GLU A 31 -22.23 0.50 -8.86
C GLU A 31 -22.28 2.02 -9.09
N SER A 32 -21.29 2.75 -8.57
CA SER A 32 -21.17 4.20 -8.77
C SER A 32 -19.71 4.68 -8.75
N VAL A 33 -19.49 5.90 -9.24
CA VAL A 33 -18.17 6.56 -9.22
C VAL A 33 -17.75 6.90 -7.79
N GLU A 34 -18.69 7.28 -6.94
CA GLU A 34 -18.46 7.64 -5.53
C GLU A 34 -17.93 6.44 -4.74
N GLN A 35 -18.45 5.24 -5.01
CA GLN A 35 -17.95 4.02 -4.41
C GLN A 35 -16.50 3.73 -4.84
N MET A 36 -16.19 3.92 -6.13
CA MET A 36 -14.83 3.77 -6.66
C MET A 36 -13.87 4.80 -6.05
N GLN A 37 -14.31 6.04 -5.93
CA GLN A 37 -13.53 7.13 -5.35
C GLN A 37 -13.20 6.84 -3.87
N THR A 38 -14.18 6.34 -3.10
CA THR A 38 -13.99 5.99 -1.68
C THR A 38 -12.89 4.93 -1.50
N ASP A 39 -12.91 3.88 -2.32
CA ASP A 39 -11.89 2.82 -2.29
C ASP A 39 -10.51 3.36 -2.72
N LEU A 40 -10.48 4.21 -3.75
CA LEU A 40 -9.25 4.84 -4.23
C LEU A 40 -8.63 5.75 -3.17
N ASP A 41 -9.43 6.60 -2.53
CA ASP A 41 -8.98 7.52 -1.49
C ASP A 41 -8.41 6.76 -0.30
N SER A 42 -9.11 5.69 0.12
CA SER A 42 -8.65 4.81 1.20
C SER A 42 -7.33 4.13 0.87
N TYR A 43 -7.16 3.68 -0.38
CA TYR A 43 -5.90 3.11 -0.84
C TYR A 43 -4.77 4.14 -0.85
N LEU A 44 -5.02 5.35 -1.37
CA LEU A 44 -4.02 6.40 -1.47
C LEU A 44 -3.56 6.88 -0.09
N ASP A 45 -4.48 7.03 0.87
CA ASP A 45 -4.12 7.34 2.24
C ASP A 45 -3.18 6.27 2.79
N HIS A 46 -3.62 5.01 2.80
CA HIS A 46 -2.81 3.91 3.33
C HIS A 46 -1.43 3.82 2.65
N TYR A 47 -1.37 3.89 1.32
CA TYR A 47 -0.12 3.78 0.57
C TYR A 47 0.84 4.92 0.93
N ASN A 48 0.34 6.16 0.97
CA ASN A 48 1.17 7.33 1.19
C ASN A 48 1.57 7.52 2.65
N THR A 49 0.70 7.16 3.60
CA THR A 49 0.84 7.53 5.02
C THR A 49 1.18 6.37 5.94
N GLN A 50 0.77 5.14 5.60
CA GLN A 50 0.92 3.98 6.50
C GLN A 50 1.94 2.95 6.02
N ARG A 51 2.14 2.83 4.70
CA ARG A 51 3.05 1.81 4.16
C ARG A 51 4.50 2.28 4.23
N PRO A 52 5.37 1.71 5.10
CA PRO A 52 6.79 1.96 5.02
C PRO A 52 7.32 1.33 3.72
N HIS A 53 8.02 2.11 2.91
CA HIS A 53 8.60 1.57 1.67
C HIS A 53 9.66 0.53 2.03
N GLN A 54 9.47 -0.73 1.61
CA GLN A 54 10.44 -1.83 1.83
C GLN A 54 11.70 -1.72 0.94
N GLY A 55 12.07 -0.50 0.52
CA GLY A 55 13.10 -0.22 -0.48
C GLY A 55 14.29 0.58 0.04
N ARG A 56 15.41 0.44 -0.67
CA ARG A 56 16.72 1.05 -0.42
C ARG A 56 16.61 2.58 -0.27
N MET A 57 17.34 3.17 0.68
CA MET A 57 17.47 4.62 0.93
C MET A 57 16.27 5.34 1.60
N MET A 58 15.12 4.69 1.82
CA MET A 58 13.98 5.34 2.48
C MET A 58 13.97 5.21 4.01
N LYS A 59 14.86 4.36 4.59
CA LYS A 59 14.98 4.12 6.05
C LYS A 59 13.64 3.81 6.74
N GLY A 60 12.75 3.10 6.06
CA GLY A 60 11.42 2.76 6.58
C GLY A 60 10.44 3.94 6.64
N LEU A 61 10.77 5.10 6.07
CA LEU A 61 9.85 6.22 5.98
C LEU A 61 8.77 5.97 4.93
N THR A 62 7.62 6.59 5.14
CA THR A 62 6.48 6.53 4.23
C THR A 62 6.73 7.43 3.00
N PRO A 63 6.10 7.13 1.85
CA PRO A 63 6.20 7.96 0.66
C PRO A 63 5.92 9.44 0.94
N TYR A 64 4.85 9.73 1.68
CA TYR A 64 4.47 11.11 2.03
C TYR A 64 5.56 11.82 2.85
N SER A 65 6.10 11.15 3.86
CA SER A 65 7.18 11.71 4.68
C SER A 65 8.41 12.08 3.86
N MET A 66 8.75 11.25 2.88
CA MET A 66 9.88 11.50 1.97
C MET A 66 9.59 12.59 0.95
N PHE A 67 8.36 12.65 0.44
CA PHE A 67 7.92 13.72 -0.44
C PHE A 67 8.05 15.10 0.24
N ILE A 68 7.54 15.24 1.46
CA ILE A 68 7.66 16.48 2.24
C ILE A 68 9.12 16.85 2.52
N LYS A 69 9.99 15.86 2.81
CA LYS A 69 11.43 16.10 2.94
C LYS A 69 12.06 16.58 1.64
N GLY A 70 11.71 15.96 0.51
CA GLY A 70 12.19 16.34 -0.82
C GLY A 70 11.77 17.75 -1.20
N LEU A 71 10.53 18.15 -0.90
CA LEU A 71 10.06 19.51 -1.14
C LEU A 71 11.00 20.53 -0.50
N LYS A 72 11.42 20.33 0.76
CA LYS A 72 12.32 21.24 1.49
C LYS A 72 13.65 21.51 0.78
N LEU A 73 14.10 20.61 -0.10
CA LEU A 73 15.33 20.76 -0.88
C LEU A 73 15.15 21.70 -2.09
N ILE A 74 13.92 21.90 -2.54
CA ILE A 74 13.60 22.77 -3.68
C ILE A 74 13.45 24.22 -3.17
N PRO A 75 14.12 25.22 -3.75
CA PRO A 75 13.93 26.63 -3.39
C PRO A 75 12.47 27.05 -3.49
N LYS A 76 11.97 27.83 -2.52
CA LYS A 76 10.56 28.24 -2.44
C LYS A 76 10.10 28.95 -3.73
N GLU A 77 10.98 29.77 -4.29
CA GLU A 77 10.78 30.55 -5.52
C GLU A 77 10.42 29.66 -6.72
N VAL A 78 11.00 28.46 -6.80
CA VAL A 78 10.73 27.49 -7.86
C VAL A 78 9.38 26.81 -7.64
N ARG A 79 9.04 26.50 -6.39
CA ARG A 79 7.75 25.85 -6.05
C ARG A 79 6.54 26.72 -6.39
N THR A 80 6.68 28.03 -6.23
CA THR A 80 5.56 28.98 -6.35
C THR A 80 5.25 29.37 -7.80
N LYS A 81 6.10 28.98 -8.76
CA LYS A 81 5.89 29.27 -10.19
C LYS A 81 5.11 28.18 -10.94
N VAL A 82 4.83 27.06 -10.28
CA VAL A 82 4.24 25.85 -10.90
C VAL A 82 2.82 25.58 -10.38
N ALA A 83 2.43 26.21 -9.26
CA ALA A 83 1.07 26.16 -8.72
C ALA A 83 0.25 27.35 -9.25
#